data_AF-A0A7V8WKT7-F1
#
_entry.id   AF-A0A7V8WKT7-F1
#
_cell.length_a   1.000
_cell.length_b   1.000
_cell.length_c   1.000
_cell.angle_alpha   90.00
_cell.angle_beta   90.00
_cell.angle_gamma   90.00
#
_symmetry.space_group_name_H-M   'P 1'
#
loop_
_entity.id
_entity.type
_entity.pdbx_description
1 polymer ?
#
loop_
_entity_poly.entity_id
_entity_poly.type
_entity_poly.pdbx_seq_one_letter_code
_entity_poly.pdbx_strand_id
1 'polypeptide(L)'
;MGKPRRNDQCTCGSGRKVKHCCGVRSGPSEAALAKAFLSAQARAAAVDLISLGEADLARLYGELFDLPEHDLSLMTPLPEVFTSDLARLCRAAARMDPDATDAALPGVLARADTPVARAALARAVIALRDSGQLDDKLAAGALVDLDSRSSALMRASLIQSVLVEVGAARTPSGLVVGGV
;
A
#
# COMPACT_ATOMS: atom_id res chain seq x y z
N MET A 1 -34.81 22.45 -22.16
CA MET A 1 -34.80 22.26 -20.70
C MET A 1 -33.47 22.69 -20.12
N GLY A 2 -33.45 23.50 -19.06
CA GLY A 2 -32.23 23.86 -18.32
C GLY A 2 -31.77 22.73 -17.38
N LYS A 3 -30.47 22.66 -17.08
CA LYS A 3 -29.94 21.71 -16.08
C LYS A 3 -30.50 22.09 -14.69
N PRO A 4 -31.08 21.14 -13.93
CA PRO A 4 -31.60 21.40 -12.59
C PRO A 4 -30.46 21.87 -11.67
N ARG A 5 -30.74 22.92 -10.89
CA ARG A 5 -29.79 23.55 -9.97
C ARG A 5 -29.68 22.76 -8.67
N ARG A 6 -28.59 23.02 -7.94
CA ARG A 6 -28.21 22.29 -6.72
C ARG A 6 -29.31 22.18 -5.64
N ASN A 7 -30.19 23.17 -5.53
CA ASN A 7 -31.30 23.18 -4.56
C ASN A 7 -32.65 22.71 -5.14
N ASP A 8 -32.73 22.43 -6.44
CA ASP A 8 -33.95 21.97 -7.11
C ASP A 8 -34.25 20.52 -6.71
N GLN A 9 -35.47 20.06 -6.95
CA GLN A 9 -35.81 18.65 -6.79
C GLN A 9 -35.05 17.80 -7.81
N CYS A 10 -34.54 16.66 -7.37
CA CYS A 10 -33.80 15.75 -8.23
C CYS A 10 -34.77 15.02 -9.17
N THR A 11 -34.42 14.97 -10.45
CA THR A 11 -35.20 14.30 -11.51
C THR A 11 -35.15 12.76 -11.41
N CYS A 12 -34.46 12.22 -10.40
CA CYS A 12 -34.35 10.80 -10.08
C CYS A 12 -35.64 10.19 -9.50
N GLY A 13 -36.67 10.99 -9.23
CA GLY A 13 -37.93 10.54 -8.64
C GLY A 13 -37.90 10.36 -7.10
N SER A 14 -36.77 10.65 -6.44
CA SER A 14 -36.65 10.47 -4.97
C SER A 14 -37.33 11.53 -4.11
N GLY A 15 -37.82 12.62 -4.71
CA GLY A 15 -38.33 13.79 -3.98
C GLY A 15 -37.27 14.60 -3.22
N ARG A 16 -36.00 14.19 -3.23
CA ARG A 16 -34.89 14.90 -2.56
C ARG A 16 -34.32 16.01 -3.43
N LYS A 17 -33.68 17.02 -2.82
CA LYS A 17 -32.93 18.05 -3.55
C LYS A 17 -31.76 17.42 -4.32
N VAL A 18 -31.37 18.00 -5.47
CA VAL A 18 -30.25 17.52 -6.31
C VAL A 18 -28.98 17.30 -5.48
N LYS A 19 -28.63 18.25 -4.60
CA LYS A 19 -27.49 18.15 -3.65
C LYS A 19 -27.60 17.08 -2.56
N HIS A 20 -28.65 16.27 -2.56
CA HIS A 20 -28.91 15.16 -1.62
C HIS A 20 -29.47 13.89 -2.34
N CYS A 21 -29.51 13.85 -3.68
CA CYS A 21 -29.78 12.65 -4.50
C CYS A 21 -28.62 12.50 -5.51
N CYS A 22 -28.92 12.44 -6.81
CA CYS A 22 -27.97 12.17 -7.88
C CYS A 22 -26.96 13.30 -8.15
N GLY A 23 -27.15 14.49 -7.57
CA GLY A 23 -26.18 15.58 -7.64
C GLY A 23 -25.07 15.48 -6.58
N VAL A 24 -25.09 14.43 -5.75
CA VAL A 24 -23.98 14.03 -4.87
C VAL A 24 -23.38 12.78 -5.46
N ARG A 25 -22.05 12.70 -5.51
CA ARG A 25 -21.33 11.44 -5.70
C ARG A 25 -21.58 10.58 -4.45
N SER A 26 -22.73 9.91 -4.44
CA SER A 26 -23.20 9.07 -3.33
C SER A 26 -22.63 7.68 -3.57
N GLY A 27 -21.46 7.43 -3.01
CA GLY A 27 -20.78 6.15 -3.05
C GLY A 27 -19.77 6.06 -1.91
N PRO A 28 -19.33 4.86 -1.53
CA PRO A 28 -18.23 4.69 -0.59
C PRO A 28 -17.02 5.50 -1.06
N SER A 29 -16.31 6.11 -0.11
CA SER A 29 -15.06 6.80 -0.41
C SER A 29 -14.05 5.82 -1.00
N GLU A 30 -13.02 6.35 -1.68
CA GLU A 30 -11.94 5.53 -2.20
C GLU A 30 -11.28 4.68 -1.10
N ALA A 31 -11.07 5.26 0.08
CA ALA A 31 -10.56 4.54 1.25
C ALA A 31 -11.51 3.41 1.71
N ALA A 32 -12.83 3.63 1.66
CA ALA A 32 -13.81 2.60 2.00
C ALA A 32 -13.83 1.46 0.97
N LEU A 33 -13.72 1.79 -0.33
CA LEU A 33 -13.57 0.79 -1.39
C LEU A 33 -12.27 0.00 -1.27
N ALA A 34 -11.17 0.68 -0.99
CA ALA A 34 -9.85 0.06 -0.80
C ALA A 34 -9.87 -0.90 0.40
N LYS A 35 -10.48 -0.51 1.52
CA LYS A 35 -10.65 -1.39 2.67
C LYS A 35 -11.53 -2.60 2.36
N ALA A 36 -12.65 -2.40 1.66
CA ALA A 36 -13.52 -3.51 1.26
C ALA A 36 -12.79 -4.51 0.34
N PHE A 37 -11.97 -3.99 -0.58
CA PHE A 37 -11.11 -4.81 -1.44
C PHE A 37 -10.09 -5.60 -0.62
N LEU A 38 -9.32 -4.95 0.27
CA LEU A 38 -8.33 -5.61 1.12
C LEU A 38 -8.95 -6.74 1.95
N SER A 39 -10.07 -6.45 2.64
CA SER A 39 -10.73 -7.46 3.46
C SER A 39 -11.29 -8.62 2.64
N ALA A 40 -11.70 -8.41 1.40
CA ALA A 40 -12.13 -9.49 0.52
C ALA A 40 -10.95 -10.39 0.10
N GLN A 41 -9.82 -9.78 -0.29
CA GLN A 41 -8.61 -10.51 -0.70
C GLN A 41 -7.97 -11.25 0.47
N ALA A 42 -7.84 -10.60 1.63
CA ALA A 42 -7.27 -11.22 2.82
C ALA A 42 -8.09 -12.42 3.31
N ARG A 43 -9.42 -12.36 3.25
CA ARG A 43 -10.28 -13.51 3.61
C ARG A 43 -10.10 -14.69 2.67
N ALA A 44 -9.96 -14.44 1.38
CA ALA A 44 -9.70 -15.50 0.41
C ALA A 44 -8.31 -16.11 0.67
N ALA A 45 -7.29 -15.27 0.82
CA ALA A 45 -5.90 -15.67 1.10
C ALA A 45 -5.73 -16.41 2.43
N ALA A 46 -6.48 -16.04 3.47
CA ALA A 46 -6.36 -16.66 4.79
C ALA A 46 -6.57 -18.18 4.75
N VAL A 47 -7.39 -18.68 3.80
CA VAL A 47 -7.62 -20.12 3.62
C VAL A 47 -6.33 -20.88 3.31
N ASP A 48 -5.43 -20.28 2.53
CA ASP A 48 -4.15 -20.88 2.12
C ASP A 48 -3.14 -20.96 3.28
N LEU A 49 -3.40 -20.22 4.38
CA LEU A 49 -2.53 -20.15 5.54
C LEU A 49 -3.04 -20.99 6.74
N ILE A 50 -4.28 -21.48 6.71
CA ILE A 50 -4.93 -22.18 7.86
C ILE A 50 -4.11 -23.38 8.36
N SER A 51 -3.42 -24.08 7.46
CA SER A 51 -2.67 -25.29 7.79
C SER A 51 -1.21 -25.02 8.19
N LEU A 52 -0.76 -23.76 8.19
CA LEU A 52 0.62 -23.43 8.56
C LEU A 52 0.80 -23.43 10.07
N GLY A 53 1.90 -24.02 10.53
CA GLY A 53 2.35 -23.89 11.90
C GLY A 53 2.93 -22.51 12.18
N GLU A 54 3.10 -22.19 13.46
CA GLU A 54 3.67 -20.92 13.92
C GLU A 54 5.05 -20.62 13.32
N ALA A 55 5.91 -21.64 13.22
CA ALA A 55 7.25 -21.48 12.63
C ALA A 55 7.20 -21.13 11.14
N ASP A 56 6.27 -21.73 10.38
CA ASP A 56 6.10 -21.41 8.95
C ASP A 56 5.51 -20.01 8.76
N LEU A 57 4.56 -19.62 9.61
CA LEU A 57 4.05 -18.25 9.61
C LEU A 57 5.17 -17.24 9.93
N ALA A 58 5.99 -17.49 10.95
CA ALA A 58 7.09 -16.62 11.31
C ALA A 58 8.11 -16.47 10.18
N ARG A 59 8.45 -17.58 9.50
CA ARG A 59 9.32 -17.56 8.32
C ARG A 59 8.72 -16.72 7.20
N LEU A 60 7.44 -16.92 6.92
CA LEU A 60 6.72 -16.19 5.88
C LEU A 60 6.67 -14.69 6.16
N TYR A 61 6.47 -14.29 7.42
CA TYR A 61 6.57 -12.88 7.83
C TYR A 61 7.99 -12.30 7.66
N GLY A 62 9.04 -13.12 7.82
CA GLY A 62 10.41 -12.72 7.49
C GLY A 62 10.58 -12.44 6.00
N GLU A 63 10.08 -13.35 5.15
CA GLU A 63 10.14 -13.22 3.68
C GLU A 63 9.39 -11.98 3.15
N LEU A 64 8.35 -11.50 3.85
CA LEU A 64 7.65 -10.26 3.50
C LEU A 64 8.55 -9.01 3.56
N PHE A 65 9.61 -9.03 4.37
CA PHE A 65 10.51 -7.89 4.50
C PHE A 65 11.36 -7.69 3.24
N ASP A 66 11.75 -8.79 2.60
CA ASP A 66 12.61 -8.78 1.41
C ASP A 66 11.77 -8.67 0.12
N LEU A 67 10.46 -8.98 0.20
CA LEU A 67 9.54 -9.00 -0.95
C LEU A 67 9.61 -7.76 -1.85
N PRO A 68 9.69 -6.51 -1.35
CA PRO A 68 9.78 -5.33 -2.21
C PRO A 68 11.05 -5.20 -3.05
N GLU A 69 12.11 -5.98 -2.76
CA GLU A 69 13.32 -6.03 -3.59
C GLU A 69 13.09 -6.75 -4.92
N HIS A 70 12.04 -7.55 -5.03
CA HIS A 70 11.80 -8.40 -6.19
C HIS A 70 11.21 -7.67 -7.38
N ASP A 71 10.37 -6.64 -7.16
CA ASP A 71 9.67 -5.95 -8.24
C ASP A 71 9.33 -4.50 -7.91
N LEU A 72 9.43 -3.62 -8.91
CA LEU A 72 9.18 -2.18 -8.76
C LEU A 72 7.73 -1.87 -8.37
N SER A 73 6.77 -2.72 -8.76
CA SER A 73 5.35 -2.54 -8.40
C SER A 73 5.08 -2.72 -6.91
N LEU A 74 6.02 -3.33 -6.17
CA LEU A 74 5.96 -3.49 -4.72
C LEU A 74 6.59 -2.30 -3.97
N MET A 75 7.10 -1.30 -4.68
CA MET A 75 7.64 -0.07 -4.10
C MET A 75 6.54 0.98 -3.94
N THR A 76 6.41 1.51 -2.73
CA THR A 76 5.44 2.55 -2.42
C THR A 76 5.98 3.89 -2.92
N PRO A 77 5.22 4.65 -3.72
CA PRO A 77 5.65 5.98 -4.13
C PRO A 77 5.90 6.86 -2.90
N LEU A 78 7.07 7.50 -2.88
CA LEU A 78 7.42 8.41 -1.79
C LEU A 78 6.48 9.62 -1.78
N PRO A 79 6.13 10.15 -0.60
CA PRO A 79 5.31 11.36 -0.53
C PRO A 79 5.95 12.51 -1.32
N GLU A 80 5.19 13.13 -2.22
CA GLU A 80 5.66 14.26 -3.04
C GLU A 80 6.06 15.47 -2.20
N VAL A 81 5.47 15.61 -1.01
CA VAL A 81 5.82 16.68 -0.07
C VAL A 81 7.01 16.25 0.77
N PHE A 82 8.16 16.89 0.53
CA PHE A 82 9.39 16.65 1.26
C PHE A 82 9.28 17.15 2.71
N THR A 83 8.99 16.25 3.64
CA THR A 83 8.92 16.56 5.07
C THR A 83 10.30 16.44 5.73
N SER A 84 10.46 17.01 6.94
CA SER A 84 11.66 16.80 7.76
C SER A 84 11.93 15.32 8.03
N ASP A 85 10.86 14.54 8.18
CA ASP A 85 10.95 13.11 8.49
C ASP A 85 11.40 12.32 7.27
N LEU A 86 10.90 12.65 6.07
CA LEU A 86 11.38 12.05 4.82
C LEU A 86 12.86 12.40 4.60
N ALA A 87 13.26 13.65 4.82
CA ALA A 87 14.65 14.07 4.71
C ALA A 87 15.57 13.33 5.71
N ARG A 88 15.08 13.07 6.94
CA ARG A 88 15.82 12.29 7.94
C ARG A 88 15.94 10.83 7.53
N LEU A 89 14.84 10.24 7.04
CA LEU A 89 14.81 8.86 6.56
C LEU A 89 15.77 8.65 5.38
N CYS A 90 15.76 9.53 4.38
CA CYS A 90 16.70 9.47 3.26
C CYS A 90 18.17 9.56 3.72
N ARG A 91 18.48 10.45 4.67
CA ARG A 91 19.85 10.56 5.21
C ARG A 91 20.28 9.33 6.01
N ALA A 92 19.39 8.74 6.78
CA ALA A 92 19.67 7.51 7.53
C ALA A 92 19.91 6.33 6.56
N ALA A 93 19.05 6.19 5.55
CA ALA A 93 19.16 5.19 4.50
C ALA A 93 20.47 5.33 3.70
N ALA A 94 20.83 6.54 3.28
CA ALA A 94 22.09 6.80 2.57
C ALA A 94 23.35 6.48 3.41
N ARG A 95 23.23 6.46 4.74
CA ARG A 95 24.32 6.09 5.67
C ARG A 95 24.28 4.62 6.07
N MET A 96 23.30 3.86 5.59
CA MET A 96 23.04 2.48 6.03
C MET A 96 22.95 2.38 7.56
N ASP A 97 22.27 3.34 8.20
CA ASP A 97 22.09 3.43 9.65
C ASP A 97 20.70 2.87 10.04
N PRO A 98 20.60 1.61 10.49
CA PRO A 98 19.30 0.98 10.78
C PRO A 98 18.58 1.65 11.95
N ASP A 99 19.32 2.03 13.00
CA ASP A 99 18.75 2.67 14.19
C ASP A 99 18.16 4.04 13.84
N ALA A 100 18.87 4.85 13.06
CA ALA A 100 18.36 6.13 12.60
C ALA A 100 17.20 5.98 11.60
N THR A 101 17.21 4.92 10.79
CA THR A 101 16.13 4.58 9.85
C THR A 101 14.86 4.25 10.62
N ASP A 102 14.94 3.36 11.61
CA ASP A 102 13.82 2.99 12.47
C ASP A 102 13.27 4.17 13.28
N ALA A 103 14.13 5.10 13.70
CA ALA A 103 13.70 6.31 14.40
C ALA A 103 12.94 7.30 13.49
N ALA A 104 13.31 7.40 12.21
CA ALA A 104 12.69 8.34 11.26
C ALA A 104 11.44 7.78 10.56
N LEU A 105 11.35 6.46 10.42
CA LEU A 105 10.30 5.78 9.65
C LEU A 105 8.86 6.08 10.11
N PRO A 106 8.52 6.12 11.42
CA PRO A 106 7.13 6.29 11.85
C PRO A 106 6.46 7.57 11.32
N GLY A 107 7.20 8.68 11.21
CA GLY A 107 6.66 9.95 10.72
C GLY A 107 6.28 9.91 9.23
N VAL A 108 7.08 9.20 8.42
CA VAL A 108 6.80 8.99 6.99
C VAL A 108 5.69 7.96 6.80
N LEU A 109 5.76 6.85 7.55
CA LEU A 109 4.79 5.77 7.47
C LEU A 109 3.37 6.25 7.83
N ALA A 110 3.21 7.12 8.83
CA ALA A 110 1.90 7.66 9.20
C ALA A 110 1.19 8.43 8.07
N ARG A 111 1.94 8.87 7.05
CA ARG A 111 1.41 9.56 5.87
C ARG A 111 1.24 8.63 4.68
N ALA A 112 2.16 7.69 4.52
CA ALA A 112 2.17 6.76 3.39
C ALA A 112 1.20 5.60 3.59
N ASP A 113 1.04 5.12 4.83
CA ASP A 113 0.21 3.97 5.17
C ASP A 113 -1.28 4.34 5.16
N THR A 114 -1.86 4.26 3.97
CA THR A 114 -3.28 4.52 3.73
C THR A 114 -3.95 3.28 3.16
N PRO A 115 -5.27 3.11 3.34
CA PRO A 115 -6.00 1.99 2.72
C PRO A 115 -5.78 1.92 1.21
N VAL A 116 -5.65 3.07 0.55
CA VAL A 116 -5.41 3.17 -0.90
C VAL A 116 -4.02 2.65 -1.27
N ALA A 117 -2.97 3.07 -0.55
CA ALA A 117 -1.62 2.58 -0.78
C ALA A 117 -1.50 1.06 -0.51
N ARG A 118 -2.09 0.57 0.58
CA ARG A 118 -2.16 -0.86 0.88
C ARG A 118 -2.89 -1.65 -0.21
N ALA A 119 -4.00 -1.12 -0.73
CA ALA A 119 -4.73 -1.76 -1.82
C ALA A 119 -3.94 -1.76 -3.14
N ALA A 120 -3.10 -0.75 -3.39
CA ALA A 120 -2.18 -0.74 -4.54
C ALA A 120 -1.14 -1.85 -4.42
N LEU A 121 -0.49 -2.00 -3.25
CA LEU A 121 0.44 -3.10 -2.98
C LEU A 121 -0.25 -4.47 -3.11
N ALA A 122 -1.46 -4.64 -2.59
CA ALA A 122 -2.22 -5.88 -2.74
C ALA A 122 -2.48 -6.23 -4.21
N ARG A 123 -2.74 -5.24 -5.08
CA ARG A 123 -2.89 -5.48 -6.52
C ARG A 123 -1.58 -5.90 -7.18
N ALA A 124 -0.45 -5.30 -6.77
CA ALA A 124 0.87 -5.69 -7.25
C ALA A 124 1.20 -7.13 -6.84
N VAL A 125 0.98 -7.49 -5.58
CA VAL A 125 1.14 -8.87 -5.06
C VAL A 125 0.30 -9.87 -5.86
N ILE A 126 -0.98 -9.56 -6.10
CA ILE A 126 -1.87 -10.41 -6.91
C ILE A 126 -1.33 -10.57 -8.33
N ALA A 127 -0.89 -9.48 -8.98
CA ALA A 127 -0.35 -9.55 -10.34
C ALA A 127 0.93 -10.39 -10.42
N LEU A 128 1.81 -10.30 -9.42
CA LEU A 128 3.03 -11.11 -9.35
C LEU A 128 2.71 -12.59 -9.12
N ARG A 129 1.77 -12.91 -8.22
CA ARG A 129 1.29 -14.28 -8.02
C ARG A 129 0.66 -14.84 -9.30
N ASP A 130 -0.27 -14.11 -9.90
CA ASP A 130 -1.01 -14.55 -11.08
C ASP A 130 -0.09 -14.73 -12.31
N SER A 131 1.09 -14.09 -12.32
CA SER A 131 2.15 -14.29 -13.33
C SER A 131 3.18 -15.37 -12.96
N GLY A 132 3.03 -16.05 -11.81
CA GLY A 132 3.93 -17.09 -11.33
C GLY A 132 5.27 -16.57 -10.79
N GLN A 133 5.38 -15.26 -10.54
CA GLN A 133 6.59 -14.61 -10.03
C GLN A 133 6.64 -14.55 -8.50
N LEU A 134 5.55 -14.91 -7.83
CA LEU A 134 5.44 -14.92 -6.38
C LEU A 134 4.77 -16.21 -5.91
N ASP A 135 5.34 -16.85 -4.88
CA ASP A 135 4.78 -18.03 -4.23
C ASP A 135 3.38 -17.75 -3.66
N ASP A 136 2.47 -18.72 -3.80
CA ASP A 136 1.07 -18.58 -3.38
C ASP A 136 0.92 -18.27 -1.88
N LYS A 137 1.74 -18.92 -1.03
CA LYS A 137 1.67 -18.68 0.41
C LYS A 137 2.24 -17.32 0.75
N LEU A 138 3.38 -16.93 0.16
CA LEU A 138 3.95 -15.61 0.38
C LEU A 138 3.00 -14.49 -0.06
N ALA A 139 2.34 -14.66 -1.21
CA ALA A 139 1.28 -13.77 -1.67
C ALA A 139 0.10 -13.73 -0.70
N ALA A 140 -0.33 -14.89 -0.18
CA ALA A 140 -1.41 -14.96 0.79
C ALA A 140 -1.07 -14.23 2.11
N GLY A 141 0.13 -14.42 2.65
CA GLY A 141 0.57 -13.71 3.85
C GLY A 141 0.73 -12.21 3.63
N ALA A 142 1.19 -11.78 2.45
CA ALA A 142 1.21 -10.37 2.08
C ALA A 142 -0.20 -9.75 2.09
N LEU A 143 -1.19 -10.44 1.54
CA LEU A 143 -2.58 -9.96 1.54
C LEU A 143 -3.18 -9.90 2.95
N VAL A 144 -2.86 -10.86 3.81
CA VAL A 144 -3.28 -10.85 5.22
C VAL A 144 -2.59 -9.72 5.99
N ASP A 145 -1.29 -9.49 5.81
CA ASP A 145 -0.55 -8.38 6.42
C ASP A 145 -1.21 -7.04 6.10
N LEU A 146 -1.53 -6.81 4.81
CA LEU A 146 -2.10 -5.55 4.31
C LEU A 146 -3.52 -5.25 4.83
N ASP A 147 -4.35 -6.25 5.15
CA ASP A 147 -5.65 -6.01 5.82
C ASP A 147 -5.55 -5.92 7.35
N SER A 148 -4.43 -6.36 7.93
CA SER A 148 -4.23 -6.40 9.38
C SER A 148 -3.77 -5.06 9.97
N ARG A 149 -3.57 -5.03 11.30
CA ARG A 149 -2.92 -3.89 11.98
C ARG A 149 -1.39 -3.87 11.79
N SER A 150 -0.82 -4.96 11.30
CA SER A 150 0.58 -4.97 10.90
C SER A 150 0.81 -3.99 9.76
N SER A 151 2.06 -3.56 9.61
CA SER A 151 2.53 -2.72 8.52
C SER A 151 3.83 -3.28 7.95
N ALA A 152 4.08 -4.59 8.09
CA ALA A 152 5.37 -5.18 7.74
C ALA A 152 5.71 -4.95 6.26
N LEU A 153 4.80 -5.33 5.36
CA LEU A 153 5.01 -5.15 3.92
C LEU A 153 5.01 -3.67 3.53
N MET A 154 4.16 -2.84 4.16
CA MET A 154 4.12 -1.40 3.91
C MET A 154 5.43 -0.70 4.34
N ARG A 155 5.99 -1.09 5.50
CA ARG A 155 7.28 -0.59 6.00
C ARG A 155 8.41 -1.02 5.08
N ALA A 156 8.48 -2.30 4.73
CA ALA A 156 9.48 -2.84 3.82
C ALA A 156 9.43 -2.12 2.46
N SER A 157 8.23 -1.96 1.91
CA SER A 157 7.99 -1.27 0.65
C SER A 157 8.49 0.17 0.68
N LEU A 158 8.19 0.90 1.75
CA LEU A 158 8.62 2.27 1.94
C LEU A 158 10.15 2.38 2.11
N ILE A 159 10.75 1.51 2.92
CA ILE A 159 12.21 1.45 3.12
C ILE A 159 12.91 1.22 1.78
N GLN A 160 12.46 0.21 1.03
CA GLN A 160 13.06 -0.11 -0.26
C GLN A 160 12.95 1.04 -1.26
N SER A 161 11.81 1.74 -1.26
CA SER A 161 11.62 2.92 -2.11
C SER A 161 12.61 4.03 -1.76
N VAL A 162 12.87 4.27 -0.48
CA VAL A 162 13.88 5.24 -0.03
C VAL A 162 15.29 4.77 -0.39
N LEU A 163 15.62 3.50 -0.18
CA LEU A 163 16.95 2.95 -0.51
C LEU A 163 17.26 3.11 -2.00
N VAL A 164 16.27 2.86 -2.87
CA VAL A 164 16.40 3.09 -4.31
C VAL A 164 16.56 4.58 -4.63
N GLU A 165 15.74 5.45 -4.03
CA GLU A 165 15.78 6.90 -4.26
C GLU A 165 17.15 7.51 -3.92
N VAL A 166 17.77 7.06 -2.83
CA VAL A 166 19.10 7.54 -2.40
C VAL A 166 20.26 6.79 -3.05
N GLY A 167 19.98 5.86 -3.97
CA GLY A 167 20.99 5.04 -4.64
C GLY A 167 21.70 4.01 -3.75
N ALA A 168 21.19 3.75 -2.54
CA ALA A 168 21.71 2.74 -1.61
C ALA A 168 21.29 1.30 -1.99
N ALA A 169 20.20 1.16 -2.74
CA ALA A 169 19.79 -0.09 -3.38
C ALA A 169 19.67 0.10 -4.91
N ARG A 170 19.85 -0.99 -5.65
CA ARG A 170 19.49 -1.02 -7.07
C ARG A 170 17.99 -1.22 -7.21
N THR A 171 17.40 -0.69 -8.28
CA THR A 171 16.09 -1.16 -8.71
C THR A 171 16.18 -2.67 -9.04
N PRO A 172 15.06 -3.40 -8.99
CA PRO A 172 14.99 -4.80 -9.42
C PRO A 172 15.50 -5.01 -10.86
N SER A 173 15.42 -3.97 -11.72
CA SER A 173 15.99 -3.97 -13.08
C SER A 173 17.50 -3.71 -13.12
N GLY A 174 18.16 -3.57 -11.98
CA GLY A 174 19.60 -3.34 -11.84
C GLY A 174 20.05 -1.88 -12.00
N LEU A 175 19.13 -0.92 -12.12
CA LEU A 175 19.45 0.49 -12.29
C LEU A 175 19.66 1.17 -10.94
N VAL A 176 20.69 2.00 -10.82
CA VAL A 176 20.83 2.94 -9.70
C VAL A 176 20.07 4.21 -10.09
N VAL A 177 19.04 4.56 -9.34
CA VAL A 177 18.40 5.87 -9.47
C VAL A 177 19.27 6.85 -8.69
N GLY A 178 20.07 7.64 -9.41
CA GLY A 178 20.81 8.74 -8.79
C GLY A 178 19.87 9.89 -8.51
N GLY A 179 19.49 10.09 -7.25
CA GLY A 179 18.82 11.31 -6.80
C GLY A 179 19.78 12.51 -6.81
N VAL A 180 19.27 13.65 -7.30
CA VAL A 180 19.91 14.97 -7.44
C VAL A 180 20.47 15.52 -6.12
#